data_AF-A0AAV3QI28-F1
#
_entry.id   AF-A0AAV3QI28-F1
#
_cell.length_a   1.000
_cell.length_b   1.000
_cell.length_c   1.000
_cell.angle_alpha   90.00
_cell.angle_beta   90.00
_cell.angle_gamma   90.00
#
_symmetry.space_group_name_H-M   'P 1'
#
loop_
_entity.id
_entity.type
_entity.pdbx_description
1 polymer ?
#
loop_
_entity_poly.entity_id
_entity_poly.type
_entity_poly.pdbx_seq_one_letter_code
_entity_poly.pdbx_strand_id
1 'polypeptide(L)'
;MYHAHGFHLNPNLYHCGHVCLSLINSWRGEKGGKWMQNKSTILQLLVSLQGLVLNDIPYFNEAGYEVAPDKMTPVKLQKSIDYNEKSFFLSCKTMLCKMRNPPKHFESFVTGHFQRRAKYILASIEAYESGLCLVGDYKEDGPSSSKPYLVSAKFKTNINKIYQDLKVAFDKIEKSAEITSNSESANNVSQSNVAATQSVAKIASELQKPKAIAKKQKGSKRKGVWKKFASVLASIFK
;
A
#
# COMPACT_ATOMS: atom_id res chain seq x y z
N MET A 1 -15.68 1.05 7.61
CA MET A 1 -15.81 -0.07 6.65
C MET A 1 -14.89 0.19 5.45
N TYR A 2 -14.30 -0.83 4.82
CA TYR A 2 -13.45 -0.62 3.65
C TYR A 2 -14.32 -0.25 2.43
N HIS A 3 -13.98 0.84 1.73
CA HIS A 3 -14.74 1.29 0.55
C HIS A 3 -14.19 0.61 -0.70
N ALA A 4 -14.70 -0.59 -1.00
CA ALA A 4 -14.21 -1.45 -2.06
C ALA A 4 -14.58 -1.00 -3.49
N HIS A 5 -15.62 -0.18 -3.64
CA HIS A 5 -16.16 0.23 -4.96
C HIS A 5 -16.50 -0.95 -5.88
N GLY A 6 -16.87 -2.11 -5.29
CA GLY A 6 -17.13 -3.35 -6.03
C GLY A 6 -15.86 -4.07 -6.53
N PHE A 7 -14.66 -3.59 -6.20
CA PHE A 7 -13.41 -4.20 -6.63
C PHE A 7 -12.92 -5.25 -5.63
N HIS A 8 -12.51 -6.40 -6.16
CA HIS A 8 -11.89 -7.48 -5.39
C HIS A 8 -10.37 -7.44 -5.58
N LEU A 9 -9.69 -6.67 -4.73
CA LEU A 9 -8.27 -6.37 -4.83
C LEU A 9 -7.36 -7.44 -4.21
N ASN A 10 -7.86 -8.17 -3.23
CA ASN A 10 -7.11 -9.17 -2.48
C ASN A 10 -8.08 -10.24 -1.98
N PRO A 11 -7.67 -11.51 -1.81
CA PRO A 11 -8.54 -12.53 -1.23
C PRO A 11 -9.08 -12.17 0.17
N ASN A 12 -8.38 -11.29 0.89
CA ASN A 12 -8.83 -10.77 2.19
C ASN A 12 -9.56 -9.41 2.11
N LEU A 13 -9.77 -8.84 0.92
CA LEU A 13 -10.49 -7.58 0.68
C LEU A 13 -11.65 -7.82 -0.29
N TYR A 14 -12.84 -8.01 0.29
CA TYR A 14 -14.03 -8.41 -0.45
C TYR A 14 -14.62 -7.21 -1.19
N HIS A 15 -15.29 -7.49 -2.32
CA HIS A 15 -15.96 -6.47 -3.14
C HIS A 15 -17.07 -5.71 -2.38
N CYS A 16 -17.61 -6.29 -1.31
CA CYS A 16 -18.61 -5.69 -0.43
C CYS A 16 -18.01 -4.82 0.70
N GLY A 17 -16.68 -4.69 0.79
CA GLY A 17 -16.03 -3.92 1.85
C GLY A 17 -15.71 -4.73 3.12
N HIS A 18 -15.95 -6.05 3.11
CA HIS A 18 -15.52 -6.94 4.18
C HIS A 18 -14.00 -7.18 4.11
N VAL A 19 -13.36 -7.26 5.28
CA VAL A 19 -11.91 -7.44 5.43
C VAL A 19 -11.65 -8.67 6.30
N CYS A 20 -10.91 -9.64 5.78
CA CYS A 20 -10.55 -10.87 6.50
C CYS A 20 -9.21 -10.74 7.21
N LEU A 21 -9.24 -10.67 8.53
CA LEU A 21 -8.04 -10.65 9.37
C LEU A 21 -8.36 -11.33 10.70
N SER A 22 -7.49 -12.22 11.16
CA SER A 22 -7.61 -12.87 12.46
C SER A 22 -7.68 -11.85 13.60
N LEU A 23 -6.92 -10.76 13.48
CA LEU A 23 -6.84 -9.69 14.48
C LEU A 23 -8.16 -8.98 14.70
N ILE A 24 -9.07 -8.95 13.72
CA ILE A 24 -10.43 -8.37 13.87
C ILE A 24 -11.50 -9.47 13.92
N ASN A 25 -11.10 -10.71 14.19
CA ASN A 25 -11.96 -11.87 14.34
C ASN A 25 -12.81 -12.24 13.10
N SER A 26 -12.46 -11.73 11.91
CA SER A 26 -13.14 -12.10 10.65
C SER A 26 -12.48 -13.28 9.94
N TRP A 27 -11.37 -13.80 10.46
CA TRP A 27 -10.69 -14.98 9.92
C TRP A 27 -10.18 -15.91 11.03
N ARG A 28 -10.04 -17.21 10.71
CA ARG A 28 -9.50 -18.19 11.64
C ARG A 28 -8.03 -17.87 11.90
N GLY A 29 -7.68 -17.65 13.16
CA GLY A 29 -6.31 -17.40 13.62
C GLY A 29 -6.01 -18.10 14.92
N GLU A 30 -4.73 -18.20 15.26
CA GLU A 30 -4.28 -18.75 16.54
C GLU A 30 -4.83 -17.96 17.72
N LYS A 31 -4.89 -18.60 18.90
CA LYS A 31 -5.45 -18.00 20.14
C LYS A 31 -4.81 -16.65 20.53
N GLY A 32 -3.59 -16.34 20.05
CA GLY A 32 -2.90 -15.06 20.27
C GLY A 32 -3.04 -14.03 19.14
N GLY A 33 -3.67 -14.37 18.01
CA GLY A 33 -3.82 -13.50 16.85
C GLY A 33 -5.16 -12.77 16.75
N LYS A 34 -5.95 -12.76 17.83
CA LYS A 34 -7.28 -12.13 17.90
C LYS A 34 -7.23 -10.77 18.58
N TRP A 35 -8.23 -9.92 18.33
CA TRP A 35 -8.35 -8.62 19.01
C TRP A 35 -8.41 -8.82 20.53
N MET A 36 -7.57 -8.09 21.26
CA MET A 36 -7.59 -8.02 22.71
C MET A 36 -7.73 -6.56 23.12
N GLN A 37 -8.85 -6.21 23.77
CA GLN A 37 -9.21 -4.82 24.07
C GLN A 37 -8.11 -4.01 24.79
N ASN A 38 -7.31 -4.66 25.64
CA ASN A 38 -6.27 -3.99 26.44
C ASN A 38 -4.85 -4.20 25.92
N LYS A 39 -4.68 -4.83 24.73
CA LYS A 39 -3.35 -5.16 24.16
C LYS A 39 -3.22 -4.84 22.69
N SER A 40 -4.31 -4.95 21.93
CA SER A 40 -4.33 -4.66 20.50
C SER A 40 -4.45 -3.16 20.27
N THR A 41 -3.74 -2.68 19.24
CA THR A 41 -3.73 -1.26 18.88
C THR A 41 -4.16 -1.08 17.43
N ILE A 42 -4.63 0.13 17.09
CA ILE A 42 -4.91 0.49 15.70
C ILE A 42 -3.64 0.38 14.86
N LEU A 43 -2.47 0.74 15.42
CA LEU A 43 -1.18 0.56 14.74
C LEU A 43 -0.93 -0.91 14.39
N GLN A 44 -1.17 -1.83 15.32
CA GLN A 44 -1.03 -3.27 15.04
C GLN A 44 -1.94 -3.72 13.89
N LEU A 45 -3.17 -3.20 13.83
CA LEU A 45 -4.09 -3.49 12.73
C LEU A 45 -3.58 -2.94 11.40
N LEU A 46 -3.12 -1.68 11.36
CA LEU A 46 -2.58 -1.06 10.15
C LEU A 46 -1.34 -1.79 9.63
N VAL A 47 -0.41 -2.15 10.52
CA VAL A 47 0.79 -2.93 10.16
C VAL A 47 0.42 -4.34 9.69
N SER A 48 -0.59 -4.97 10.31
CA SER A 48 -1.08 -6.28 9.88
C SER A 48 -1.72 -6.21 8.49
N LEU A 49 -2.48 -5.15 8.19
CA LEU A 49 -3.02 -4.91 6.85
C LEU A 49 -1.91 -4.73 5.82
N GLN A 50 -0.90 -3.92 6.12
CA GLN A 50 0.23 -3.70 5.22
C GLN A 50 1.01 -5.00 4.94
N GLY A 51 1.33 -5.78 5.98
CA GLY A 51 2.20 -6.95 5.82
C GLY A 51 1.48 -8.22 5.35
N LEU A 52 0.22 -8.42 5.74
CA LEU A 52 -0.51 -9.66 5.45
C LEU A 52 -1.43 -9.52 4.24
N VAL A 53 -2.07 -8.36 4.07
CA VAL A 53 -3.06 -8.15 3.02
C VAL A 53 -2.43 -7.46 1.81
N LEU A 54 -1.77 -6.32 2.00
CA LEU A 54 -1.21 -5.51 0.91
C LEU A 54 0.25 -5.91 0.58
N ASN A 55 0.50 -7.20 0.40
CA ASN A 55 1.82 -7.75 0.08
C ASN A 55 2.06 -7.93 -1.43
N ASP A 56 3.30 -8.27 -1.82
CA ASP A 56 3.74 -8.35 -3.23
C ASP A 56 3.20 -9.57 -4.01
N ILE A 57 2.66 -10.57 -3.31
CA ILE A 57 2.18 -11.85 -3.89
C ILE A 57 0.79 -12.24 -3.35
N PRO A 58 -0.22 -11.36 -3.51
CA PRO A 58 -1.55 -11.49 -2.90
C PRO A 58 -2.35 -12.71 -3.37
N TYR A 59 -1.99 -13.33 -4.50
CA TYR A 59 -2.59 -14.59 -4.97
C TYR A 59 -2.51 -15.70 -3.92
N PHE A 60 -1.44 -15.76 -3.14
CA PHE A 60 -1.23 -16.79 -2.12
C PHE A 60 -1.87 -16.46 -0.76
N ASN A 61 -2.59 -15.34 -0.65
CA ASN A 61 -3.43 -15.06 0.52
C ASN A 61 -4.73 -15.89 0.52
N GLU A 62 -5.05 -16.53 -0.60
CA GLU A 62 -6.20 -17.44 -0.71
C GLU A 62 -5.97 -18.72 0.10
N ALA A 63 -7.00 -19.16 0.80
CA ALA A 63 -6.93 -20.36 1.62
C ALA A 63 -6.62 -21.60 0.77
N GLY A 64 -5.62 -22.38 1.18
CA GLY A 64 -5.20 -23.59 0.47
C GLY A 64 -4.24 -23.33 -0.69
N TYR A 65 -3.91 -22.07 -0.98
CA TYR A 65 -2.95 -21.72 -2.03
C TYR A 65 -1.53 -21.53 -1.47
N GLU A 66 -1.34 -21.70 -0.16
CA GLU A 66 -0.05 -21.49 0.49
C GLU A 66 1.03 -22.38 -0.13
N VAL A 67 2.14 -21.76 -0.52
CA VAL A 67 3.23 -22.42 -1.23
C VAL A 67 4.53 -22.19 -0.46
N ALA A 68 5.17 -23.29 -0.08
CA ALA A 68 6.55 -23.25 0.39
C ALA A 68 7.48 -22.89 -0.80
N PRO A 69 8.55 -22.12 -0.59
CA PRO A 69 9.40 -21.66 -1.70
C PRO A 69 9.95 -22.78 -2.60
N ASP A 70 10.23 -23.95 -2.03
CA ASP A 70 10.69 -25.16 -2.72
C ASP A 70 9.60 -25.84 -3.58
N LYS A 71 8.34 -25.44 -3.43
CA LYS A 71 7.18 -26.00 -4.15
C LYS A 71 6.57 -25.02 -5.15
N MET A 72 7.27 -23.93 -5.47
CA MET A 72 6.81 -22.97 -6.47
C MET A 72 6.92 -23.57 -7.87
N THR A 73 5.79 -23.76 -8.54
CA THR A 73 5.75 -24.24 -9.93
C THR A 73 5.59 -23.08 -10.90
N PRO A 74 6.04 -23.20 -12.16
CA PRO A 74 5.84 -22.17 -13.18
C PRO A 74 4.37 -21.76 -13.36
N VAL A 75 3.44 -22.72 -13.25
CA VAL A 75 2.00 -22.46 -13.34
C VAL A 75 1.50 -21.58 -12.18
N LYS A 76 1.97 -21.83 -10.95
CA LYS A 76 1.58 -21.01 -9.78
C LYS A 76 2.19 -19.61 -9.85
N LEU A 77 3.43 -19.51 -10.32
CA LEU A 77 4.08 -18.23 -10.56
C LEU A 77 3.30 -17.40 -11.58
N GLN A 78 2.91 -18.00 -12.72
CA GLN A 78 2.11 -17.31 -13.73
C GLN A 78 0.77 -16.81 -13.17
N LYS A 79 0.05 -17.64 -12.39
CA LYS A 79 -1.18 -17.21 -11.73
C LYS A 79 -0.98 -16.03 -10.77
N SER A 80 0.15 -15.99 -10.06
CA SER A 80 0.51 -14.85 -9.21
C SER A 80 0.77 -13.60 -10.03
N ILE A 81 1.46 -13.71 -11.17
CA ILE A 81 1.72 -12.59 -12.08
C ILE A 81 0.40 -12.04 -12.64
N ASP A 82 -0.47 -12.91 -13.15
CA ASP A 82 -1.78 -12.53 -13.69
C ASP A 82 -2.66 -11.85 -12.61
N TYR A 83 -2.56 -12.31 -11.36
CA TYR A 83 -3.26 -11.70 -10.23
C TYR A 83 -2.71 -10.31 -9.90
N ASN A 84 -1.39 -10.12 -9.94
CA ASN A 84 -0.75 -8.81 -9.73
C ASN A 84 -1.18 -7.81 -10.81
N GLU A 85 -1.13 -8.20 -12.08
CA GLU A 85 -1.63 -7.39 -13.20
C GLU A 85 -3.08 -6.92 -12.96
N LYS A 86 -3.97 -7.85 -12.60
CA LYS A 86 -5.37 -7.52 -12.30
C LYS A 86 -5.50 -6.59 -11.09
N SER A 87 -4.77 -6.87 -10.02
CA SER A 87 -4.85 -6.12 -8.76
C SER A 87 -4.32 -4.69 -8.93
N PHE A 88 -3.26 -4.52 -9.70
CA PHE A 88 -2.72 -3.20 -10.02
C PHE A 88 -3.70 -2.38 -10.88
N PHE A 89 -4.30 -2.98 -11.90
CA PHE A 89 -5.35 -2.31 -12.69
C PHE A 89 -6.53 -1.86 -11.81
N LEU A 90 -7.00 -2.71 -10.90
CA LEU A 90 -8.05 -2.35 -9.94
C LEU A 90 -7.60 -1.28 -8.93
N SER A 91 -6.31 -1.25 -8.61
CA SER A 91 -5.73 -0.21 -7.74
C SER A 91 -5.75 1.14 -8.45
N CYS A 92 -5.38 1.20 -9.73
CA CYS A 92 -5.51 2.40 -10.57
C CYS A 92 -6.97 2.89 -10.64
N LYS A 93 -7.93 1.98 -10.82
CA LYS A 93 -9.37 2.33 -10.74
C LYS A 93 -9.76 2.90 -9.38
N THR A 94 -9.25 2.31 -8.31
CA THR A 94 -9.50 2.80 -6.95
C THR A 94 -8.93 4.20 -6.76
N MET A 95 -7.73 4.49 -7.28
CA MET A 95 -7.13 5.84 -7.25
C MET A 95 -8.04 6.86 -7.93
N LEU A 96 -8.56 6.56 -9.13
CA LEU A 96 -9.53 7.43 -9.82
C LEU A 96 -10.78 7.68 -8.97
N CYS A 97 -11.35 6.64 -8.36
CA CYS A 97 -12.50 6.79 -7.47
C CYS A 97 -12.19 7.70 -6.27
N LYS A 98 -10.99 7.60 -5.69
CA LYS A 98 -10.57 8.43 -4.54
C LYS A 98 -10.29 9.87 -4.94
N MET A 99 -9.74 10.11 -6.12
CA MET A 99 -9.57 11.47 -6.64
C MET A 99 -10.90 12.12 -7.00
N ARG A 100 -11.86 11.35 -7.53
CA ARG A 100 -13.20 11.86 -7.90
C ARG A 100 -14.09 12.12 -6.68
N ASN A 101 -14.01 11.26 -5.67
CA ASN A 101 -14.80 11.37 -4.45
C ASN A 101 -13.93 11.05 -3.23
N PRO A 102 -13.11 12.03 -2.79
CA PRO A 102 -12.26 11.86 -1.62
C PRO A 102 -13.12 11.61 -0.37
N PRO A 103 -12.65 10.79 0.60
CA PRO A 103 -13.34 10.65 1.86
C PRO A 103 -13.45 12.00 2.58
N LYS A 104 -14.58 12.24 3.24
CA LYS A 104 -14.82 13.45 4.02
C LYS A 104 -13.68 13.68 5.02
N HIS A 105 -13.15 14.89 5.07
CA HIS A 105 -12.02 15.30 5.92
C HIS A 105 -10.64 14.75 5.49
N PHE A 106 -10.55 14.10 4.32
CA PHE A 106 -9.30 13.63 3.73
C PHE A 106 -9.03 14.24 2.34
N GLU A 107 -9.79 15.24 1.93
CA GLU A 107 -9.72 15.87 0.60
C GLU A 107 -8.30 16.39 0.30
N SER A 108 -7.77 17.26 1.17
CA SER A 108 -6.42 17.81 1.01
C SER A 108 -5.33 16.73 1.09
N PHE A 109 -5.54 15.70 1.91
CA PHE A 109 -4.62 14.58 2.01
C PHE A 109 -4.56 13.78 0.70
N VAL A 110 -5.73 13.46 0.12
CA VAL A 110 -5.84 12.74 -1.15
C VAL A 110 -5.20 13.56 -2.27
N THR A 111 -5.55 14.85 -2.38
CA THR A 111 -4.98 15.77 -3.35
C THR A 111 -3.46 15.84 -3.23
N GLY A 112 -2.93 16.16 -2.04
CA GLY A 112 -1.48 16.28 -1.81
C GLY A 112 -0.71 14.95 -1.94
N HIS A 113 -1.36 13.80 -1.71
CA HIS A 113 -0.78 12.50 -2.00
C HIS A 113 -0.61 12.29 -3.50
N PHE A 114 -1.67 12.47 -4.28
CA PHE A 114 -1.63 12.22 -5.72
C PHE A 114 -0.81 13.26 -6.48
N GLN A 115 -0.73 14.51 -6.03
CA GLN A 115 0.22 15.50 -6.57
C GLN A 115 1.67 14.98 -6.51
N ARG A 116 2.09 14.49 -5.33
CA ARG A 116 3.46 14.00 -5.13
C ARG A 116 3.72 12.67 -5.82
N ARG A 117 2.69 11.82 -5.98
CA ARG A 117 2.83 10.45 -6.49
C ARG A 117 2.49 10.28 -7.97
N ALA A 118 1.86 11.26 -8.62
CA ALA A 118 1.41 11.17 -10.01
C ALA A 118 2.51 10.70 -10.97
N LYS A 119 3.66 11.39 -10.98
CA LYS A 119 4.80 11.05 -11.86
C LYS A 119 5.28 9.61 -11.68
N TYR A 120 5.31 9.13 -10.44
CA TYR A 120 5.78 7.77 -10.11
C TYR A 120 4.75 6.71 -10.51
N ILE A 121 3.46 7.01 -10.35
CA ILE A 121 2.39 6.11 -10.77
C ILE A 121 2.41 5.96 -12.30
N LEU A 122 2.49 7.07 -13.05
CA LEU A 122 2.56 7.02 -14.51
C LEU A 122 3.82 6.29 -15.01
N ALA A 123 4.99 6.59 -14.43
CA ALA A 123 6.23 5.89 -14.78
C ALA A 123 6.17 4.38 -14.46
N SER A 124 5.52 3.98 -13.36
CA SER A 124 5.33 2.57 -13.05
C SER A 124 4.45 1.87 -14.08
N ILE A 125 3.39 2.53 -14.57
CA ILE A 125 2.51 1.99 -15.61
C ILE A 125 3.30 1.77 -16.90
N GLU A 126 4.08 2.76 -17.33
CA GLU A 126 4.92 2.66 -18.53
C GLU A 126 5.93 1.52 -18.42
N ALA A 127 6.59 1.39 -17.26
CA ALA A 127 7.54 0.31 -17.01
C ALA A 127 6.89 -1.08 -17.05
N TYR A 128 5.69 -1.24 -16.49
CA TYR A 128 4.96 -2.51 -16.53
C TYR A 128 4.42 -2.82 -17.92
N GLU A 129 3.91 -1.82 -18.65
CA GLU A 129 3.33 -1.99 -19.99
C GLU A 129 4.38 -2.35 -21.05
N SER A 130 5.55 -1.73 -20.94
CA SER A 130 6.73 -2.04 -21.75
C SER A 130 7.46 -3.32 -21.33
N GLY A 131 7.06 -3.95 -20.23
CA GLY A 131 7.69 -5.17 -19.72
C GLY A 131 9.09 -4.96 -19.16
N LEU A 132 9.45 -3.75 -18.72
CA LEU A 132 10.74 -3.46 -18.09
C LEU A 132 10.88 -4.14 -16.71
N CYS A 133 9.75 -4.33 -16.02
CA CYS A 133 9.68 -5.05 -14.75
C CYS A 133 8.30 -5.70 -14.58
N LEU A 134 8.19 -6.66 -13.66
CA LEU A 134 6.90 -7.21 -13.25
C LEU A 134 6.11 -6.20 -12.43
N VAL A 135 4.79 -6.31 -12.47
CA VAL A 135 3.89 -5.53 -11.63
C VAL A 135 4.21 -5.78 -10.15
N GLY A 136 4.60 -4.72 -9.44
CA GLY A 136 5.09 -4.75 -8.06
C GLY A 136 6.59 -4.45 -7.90
N ASP A 137 7.39 -4.60 -8.97
CA ASP A 137 8.86 -4.51 -8.88
C ASP A 137 9.45 -3.16 -9.30
N TYR A 138 8.61 -2.18 -9.64
CA TYR A 138 9.05 -0.85 -10.06
C TYR A 138 9.77 -0.12 -8.93
N LYS A 139 10.94 0.45 -9.24
CA LYS A 139 11.75 1.26 -8.34
C LYS A 139 12.16 2.55 -9.06
N GLU A 140 12.29 3.63 -8.29
CA GLU A 140 12.64 4.95 -8.82
C GLU A 140 14.04 4.96 -9.47
N ASP A 141 14.96 4.11 -8.99
CA ASP A 141 16.32 3.96 -9.52
C ASP A 141 16.42 3.12 -10.81
N GLY A 142 15.27 2.75 -11.41
CA GLY A 142 15.19 2.04 -12.67
C GLY A 142 15.14 0.50 -12.55
N PRO A 143 14.80 -0.20 -13.65
CA PRO A 143 14.63 -1.65 -13.65
C PRO A 143 15.98 -2.37 -13.50
N SER A 144 15.98 -3.44 -12.71
CA SER A 144 17.19 -4.23 -12.44
C SER A 144 17.47 -5.32 -13.49
N SER A 145 16.59 -5.51 -14.48
CA SER A 145 16.66 -6.61 -15.47
C SER A 145 16.99 -6.11 -16.87
N SER A 146 17.92 -6.80 -17.55
CA SER A 146 18.27 -6.54 -18.96
C SER A 146 17.34 -7.23 -19.96
N LYS A 147 16.47 -8.15 -19.52
CA LYS A 147 15.51 -8.86 -20.39
C LYS A 147 14.08 -8.42 -20.10
N PRO A 148 13.28 -8.12 -21.14
CA PRO A 148 11.89 -7.73 -20.97
C PRO A 148 11.04 -8.92 -20.51
N TYR A 149 10.12 -8.64 -19.60
CA TYR A 149 9.11 -9.58 -19.14
C TYR A 149 7.95 -9.68 -20.13
N LEU A 150 7.35 -10.86 -20.23
CA LEU A 150 6.11 -11.03 -21.00
C LEU A 150 4.94 -10.40 -20.23
N VAL A 151 4.21 -9.52 -20.90
CA VAL A 151 3.07 -8.80 -20.34
C VAL A 151 1.80 -9.28 -21.04
N SER A 152 0.73 -9.56 -20.30
CA SER A 152 -0.48 -10.08 -20.93
C SER A 152 -1.15 -9.03 -21.83
N ALA A 153 -1.64 -9.42 -23.00
CA ALA A 153 -2.33 -8.52 -23.92
C ALA A 153 -3.56 -7.86 -23.26
N LYS A 154 -4.27 -8.61 -22.41
CA LYS A 154 -5.40 -8.10 -21.62
C LYS A 154 -4.96 -7.00 -20.66
N PHE A 155 -3.82 -7.16 -19.98
CA PHE A 155 -3.29 -6.13 -19.11
C PHE A 155 -2.90 -4.88 -19.89
N LYS A 156 -2.18 -5.01 -21.01
CA LYS A 156 -1.82 -3.87 -21.87
C LYS A 156 -3.02 -3.04 -22.29
N THR A 157 -4.07 -3.68 -22.80
CA THR A 157 -5.30 -2.98 -23.20
C THR A 157 -5.96 -2.24 -22.03
N ASN A 158 -6.06 -2.90 -20.87
CA ASN A 158 -6.68 -2.31 -19.69
C ASN A 158 -5.86 -1.15 -19.12
N ILE A 159 -4.53 -1.29 -19.07
CA ILE A 159 -3.65 -0.30 -18.46
C ILE A 159 -3.48 0.93 -19.37
N ASN A 160 -3.47 0.76 -20.69
CA ASN A 160 -3.42 1.91 -21.61
C ASN A 160 -4.66 2.79 -21.50
N LYS A 161 -5.85 2.18 -21.31
CA LYS A 161 -7.07 2.94 -21.04
C LYS A 161 -6.98 3.67 -19.70
N ILE A 162 -6.57 2.99 -18.63
CA ILE A 162 -6.52 3.60 -17.30
C ILE A 162 -5.44 4.68 -17.19
N TYR A 163 -4.35 4.57 -17.95
CA TYR A 163 -3.27 5.55 -18.01
C TYR A 163 -3.80 6.91 -18.47
N GLN A 164 -4.61 6.94 -19.54
CA GLN A 164 -5.18 8.19 -20.05
C GLN A 164 -6.14 8.82 -19.03
N ASP A 165 -7.00 8.01 -18.40
CA ASP A 165 -7.92 8.48 -17.35
C ASP A 165 -7.16 9.06 -16.15
N LEU A 166 -6.07 8.40 -15.72
CA LEU A 166 -5.21 8.86 -14.62
C LEU A 166 -4.48 10.14 -14.97
N LYS A 167 -3.93 10.25 -16.18
CA LYS A 167 -3.24 11.46 -16.64
C LYS A 167 -4.16 12.68 -16.59
N VAL A 168 -5.37 12.55 -17.14
CA VAL A 168 -6.39 13.61 -17.07
C VAL A 168 -6.76 13.96 -15.62
N ALA A 169 -6.84 12.97 -14.72
CA ALA A 169 -7.15 13.22 -13.32
C ALA A 169 -5.99 13.92 -12.58
N PHE A 170 -4.74 13.55 -12.85
CA PHE A 170 -3.56 14.18 -12.27
C PHE A 170 -3.38 15.61 -12.75
N ASP A 171 -3.54 15.88 -14.05
CA ASP A 171 -3.46 17.24 -14.61
C ASP A 171 -4.49 18.19 -13.96
N LYS A 172 -5.69 17.69 -13.65
CA LYS A 172 -6.72 18.47 -12.94
C LYS A 172 -6.32 18.81 -11.51
N ILE A 173 -5.65 17.87 -10.83
CA ILE A 173 -5.17 18.03 -9.45
C ILE A 173 -3.97 18.99 -9.37
N GLU A 174 -3.13 19.04 -10.41
CA GLU A 174 -2.01 19.98 -10.51
C GLU A 174 -2.51 21.40 -10.75
N LYS A 175 -3.42 21.60 -11.73
CA LYS A 175 -4.02 22.91 -12.02
C LYS A 175 -4.79 23.51 -10.84
N SER A 176 -5.49 22.69 -10.05
CA SER A 176 -6.18 23.18 -8.85
C SER A 176 -5.21 23.64 -7.75
N ALA A 177 -4.00 23.08 -7.72
CA ALA A 177 -2.93 23.50 -6.82
C ALA A 177 -2.42 24.91 -7.16
N GLU A 178 -2.14 25.15 -8.45
CA GLU A 178 -1.57 26.42 -8.94
C GLU A 178 -2.53 27.61 -8.74
N ILE A 179 -3.84 27.38 -8.90
CA ILE A 179 -4.86 28.40 -8.62
C ILE A 179 -4.87 28.76 -7.12
N THR A 180 -4.66 27.78 -6.25
CA THR A 180 -4.63 27.99 -4.80
C THR A 180 -3.37 28.79 -4.40
N SER A 181 -2.19 28.47 -4.95
CA SER A 181 -0.96 29.24 -4.67
C SER A 181 -0.96 30.66 -5.24
N ASN A 182 -1.60 30.89 -6.39
CA ASN A 182 -1.70 32.22 -7.00
C ASN A 182 -2.70 33.12 -6.26
N SER A 183 -3.75 32.56 -5.65
CA SER A 183 -4.70 33.30 -4.82
C SER A 183 -4.18 33.58 -3.40
N GLU A 184 -3.33 32.71 -2.84
CA GLU A 184 -2.61 32.98 -1.58
C GLU A 184 -1.52 34.06 -1.75
N SER A 185 -0.90 34.14 -2.93
CA SER A 185 0.06 35.21 -3.25
C SER A 185 -0.58 36.60 -3.37
N ALA A 186 -1.90 36.66 -3.62
CA ALA A 186 -2.65 37.92 -3.72
C ALA A 186 -3.19 38.43 -2.37
N ASN A 187 -3.14 37.63 -1.29
CA ASN A 187 -3.82 37.93 -0.02
C ASN A 187 -2.91 37.99 1.22
N ASN A 188 -1.60 38.16 1.06
CA ASN A 188 -0.70 38.33 2.21
C ASN A 188 -0.41 39.80 2.56
N VAL A 189 -1.38 40.43 3.23
CA VAL A 189 -1.10 41.41 4.30
C VAL A 189 -1.83 40.94 5.55
N SER A 190 -1.07 40.31 6.46
CA SER A 190 -1.16 40.37 7.94
C SER A 190 -0.94 38.99 8.62
N GLN A 191 0.11 38.96 9.44
CA GLN A 191 0.57 37.87 10.33
C GLN A 191 -0.54 37.45 11.33
N SER A 192 -0.54 36.30 12.02
CA SER A 192 0.51 35.50 12.63
C SER A 192 -0.07 34.14 13.08
N ASN A 193 0.73 33.07 13.14
CA ASN A 193 0.60 31.97 14.13
C ASN A 193 1.76 30.96 13.98
N VAL A 194 2.92 31.34 14.50
CA VAL A 194 4.08 30.45 14.71
C VAL A 194 4.05 30.02 16.17
N ALA A 195 3.34 28.93 16.49
CA ALA A 195 3.40 28.33 17.84
C ALA A 195 3.11 26.82 17.88
N ALA A 196 2.48 26.23 16.87
CA ALA A 196 2.07 24.81 16.92
C ALA A 196 3.16 23.80 16.51
N THR A 197 4.22 24.25 15.84
CA THR A 197 5.25 23.37 15.25
C THR A 197 6.36 22.94 16.21
N GLN A 198 6.49 23.57 17.38
CA GLN A 198 7.55 23.24 18.36
C GLN A 198 7.17 22.10 19.33
N SER A 199 5.88 21.74 19.43
CA SER A 199 5.44 20.73 20.40
C SER A 199 5.63 19.28 19.92
N VAL A 200 5.72 19.04 18.61
CA VAL A 200 5.84 17.67 18.04
C VAL A 200 7.29 17.18 18.06
N ALA A 201 8.26 18.08 17.85
CA ALA A 201 9.69 17.74 17.88
C ALA A 201 10.17 17.31 19.28
N LYS A 202 9.56 17.85 20.34
CA LYS A 202 9.91 17.52 21.73
C LYS A 202 9.48 16.09 22.11
N ILE A 203 8.30 15.66 21.64
CA ILE A 203 7.77 14.30 21.89
C ILE A 203 8.62 13.23 21.18
N ALA A 204 9.17 13.53 20.00
CA ALA A 204 10.03 12.59 19.26
C ALA A 204 11.37 12.30 19.99
N SER A 205 11.87 13.25 20.78
CA SER A 205 13.15 13.13 21.49
C SER A 205 13.09 12.28 22.76
N GLU A 206 11.91 12.07 23.36
CA GLU A 206 11.76 11.31 24.62
C GLU A 206 11.64 9.79 24.41
N LEU A 207 11.44 9.32 23.18
CA LEU A 207 11.30 7.88 22.85
C LEU A 207 12.63 7.14 22.59
N GLN A 208 13.79 7.80 22.74
CA GLN A 208 15.10 7.21 22.43
C GLN A 208 15.88 6.59 23.62
N LYS A 209 15.27 6.35 24.79
CA LYS A 209 15.97 5.68 25.90
C LYS A 209 15.56 4.20 26.06
N PRO A 210 16.45 3.22 25.78
CA PRO A 210 16.14 1.81 25.99
C PRO A 210 16.22 1.45 27.47
N LYS A 211 15.13 0.93 28.06
CA LYS A 211 15.18 0.15 29.31
C LYS A 211 15.20 -1.33 28.98
N ALA A 212 16.31 -1.98 29.31
CA ALA A 212 16.53 -3.41 29.17
C ALA A 212 15.69 -4.20 30.18
N ILE A 213 14.99 -5.25 29.72
CA ILE A 213 14.70 -6.47 30.51
C ILE A 213 14.75 -7.66 29.54
N ALA A 214 15.70 -8.57 29.78
CA ALA A 214 15.76 -9.89 29.17
C ALA A 214 15.14 -10.92 30.12
N LYS A 215 14.32 -11.85 29.60
CA LYS A 215 14.34 -13.27 30.01
C LYS A 215 13.52 -14.19 29.08
N LYS A 216 14.24 -15.19 28.56
CA LYS A 216 13.90 -16.52 28.01
C LYS A 216 12.43 -16.95 27.96
N GLN A 217 12.02 -17.47 26.78
CA GLN A 217 11.35 -18.78 26.70
C GLN A 217 11.70 -19.51 25.38
N LYS A 218 12.01 -20.81 25.51
CA LYS A 218 12.41 -21.75 24.47
C LYS A 218 11.16 -22.33 23.76
N GLY A 219 11.26 -22.47 22.43
CA GLY A 219 10.70 -23.59 21.67
C GLY A 219 9.29 -23.43 21.08
N SER A 220 9.20 -23.21 19.76
CA SER A 220 8.49 -24.09 18.82
C SER A 220 8.56 -23.53 17.38
N LYS A 221 8.48 -24.42 16.39
CA LYS A 221 8.83 -24.23 14.97
C LYS A 221 7.91 -23.24 14.24
N ARG A 222 8.21 -21.93 14.29
CA ARG A 222 7.69 -20.92 13.33
C ARG A 222 8.70 -19.82 13.00
N LYS A 223 9.92 -20.23 12.66
CA LYS A 223 11.03 -19.29 12.34
C LYS A 223 10.88 -18.56 11.00
N GLY A 224 9.95 -18.95 10.11
CA GLY A 224 9.81 -18.33 8.78
C GLY A 224 8.99 -17.04 8.74
N VAL A 225 7.81 -17.04 9.39
CA VAL A 225 6.87 -15.90 9.34
C VAL A 225 7.35 -14.73 10.21
N TRP A 226 7.93 -15.03 11.36
CA TRP A 226 8.54 -14.01 12.24
C TRP A 226 9.80 -13.39 11.66
N LYS A 227 10.55 -14.10 10.81
CA LYS A 227 11.70 -13.52 10.08
C LYS A 227 11.24 -12.49 9.05
N LYS A 228 10.15 -12.74 8.32
CA LYS A 228 9.54 -11.74 7.42
C LYS A 228 8.98 -10.54 8.20
N PHE A 229 8.30 -10.78 9.33
CA PHE A 229 7.78 -9.70 10.17
C PHE A 229 8.89 -8.82 10.80
N ALA A 230 9.96 -9.45 11.29
CA ALA A 230 11.12 -8.74 11.84
C ALA A 230 11.90 -7.98 10.75
N SER A 231 11.98 -8.52 9.53
CA SER A 231 12.62 -7.83 8.39
C SER A 231 11.83 -6.61 7.93
N VAL A 232 10.49 -6.69 7.91
CA VAL A 232 9.61 -5.56 7.57
C VAL A 232 9.69 -4.48 8.65
N LEU A 233 9.67 -4.85 9.93
CA LEU A 233 9.87 -3.89 11.04
C LEU A 233 11.27 -3.24 11.00
N ALA A 234 12.32 -4.00 10.66
CA ALA A 234 13.69 -3.46 10.59
C ALA A 234 13.92 -2.50 9.41
N SER A 235 13.16 -2.64 8.32
CA SER A 235 13.22 -1.70 7.18
C SER A 235 12.37 -0.44 7.37
N ILE A 236 11.44 -0.42 8.32
CA ILE A 236 10.59 0.75 8.62
C ILE A 236 11.30 1.73 9.59
N PHE A 237 12.32 1.27 10.32
CA PHE A 237 13.07 2.06 11.30
C PHE A 237 14.56 2.28 10.93
N LYS A 238 14.91 2.20 9.65
CA LYS A 238 16.15 2.72 9.07
C LYS A 238 15.81 3.82 8.07
#